data_AF-A0A6P0K7I2-F1
#
_entry.id   AF-A0A6P0K7I2-F1
#
_cell.length_a   1.000
_cell.length_b   1.000
_cell.length_c   1.000
_cell.angle_alpha   90.00
_cell.angle_beta   90.00
_cell.angle_gamma   90.00
#
_symmetry.space_group_name_H-M   'P 1'
#
loop_
_entity.id
_entity.type
_entity.pdbx_description
1 polymer ?
#
loop_
_entity_poly.entity_id
_entity_poly.type
_entity_poly.pdbx_seq_one_letter_code
_entity_poly.pdbx_strand_id
1 'polypeptide(L)'
;MDMAQTKSLDKSLLLSFGEFEGRVGITKNLIERVKMFENKTERIKSSPSTKAKLIYTTNYITKAISCAFTNDPSNELKGYAVEQSSETLSSCFNHFFSECSQTKHIFVTNAEDLTVDEIDRFKHECILGRSVVIEILGRLLHCIYDQSRFNFKTEKVSQLAQLDWSTAGQLWNGNIVNIDPNPKNPAKRYKISAGASPVRMAVSVAKASLGWM
;
A
#
# COMPACT_ATOMS: atom_id res chain seq x y z
N MET A 1 -27.68 -43.82 20.12
CA MET A 1 -27.32 -42.41 20.33
C MET A 1 -25.98 -42.22 19.66
N ASP A 2 -26.00 -41.68 18.44
CA ASP A 2 -24.84 -41.56 17.56
C ASP A 2 -24.02 -40.33 18.00
N MET A 3 -22.80 -40.56 18.48
CA MET A 3 -21.86 -39.49 18.79
C MET A 3 -20.93 -39.34 17.61
N ALA A 4 -21.24 -38.39 16.72
CA ALA A 4 -20.32 -37.95 15.68
C ALA A 4 -19.04 -37.41 16.32
N GLN A 5 -18.00 -38.23 16.35
CA GLN A 5 -16.65 -37.81 16.68
C GLN A 5 -16.17 -36.85 15.57
N THR A 6 -16.27 -35.55 15.82
CA THR A 6 -15.62 -34.53 15.01
C THR A 6 -14.11 -34.71 15.12
N LYS A 7 -13.52 -35.42 14.15
CA LYS A 7 -12.07 -35.37 13.90
C LYS A 7 -11.69 -33.91 13.74
N SER A 8 -10.87 -33.38 14.64
CA SER A 8 -10.29 -32.05 14.52
C SER A 8 -9.53 -31.97 13.19
N LEU A 9 -9.91 -31.03 12.32
CA LEU A 9 -9.22 -30.78 11.06
C LEU A 9 -7.71 -30.61 11.30
N ASP A 10 -6.93 -31.23 10.43
CA ASP A 10 -5.46 -31.22 10.51
C ASP A 10 -4.94 -29.76 10.40
N LYS A 11 -3.95 -29.40 11.23
CA LYS A 11 -3.41 -28.02 11.29
C LYS A 11 -2.81 -27.58 9.96
N SER A 12 -2.30 -28.52 9.16
CA SER A 12 -1.78 -28.27 7.81
C SER A 12 -2.87 -27.83 6.83
N LEU A 13 -4.06 -28.44 6.92
CA LEU A 13 -5.24 -28.06 6.15
C LEU A 13 -5.75 -26.67 6.57
N LEU A 14 -5.81 -26.38 7.88
CA LEU A 14 -6.19 -25.05 8.37
C LEU A 14 -5.21 -23.94 7.92
N LEU A 15 -3.91 -24.24 7.86
CA LEU A 15 -2.89 -23.35 7.31
C LEU A 15 -3.08 -23.14 5.80
N SER A 16 -3.37 -24.20 5.03
CA SER A 16 -3.59 -24.08 3.59
C SER A 16 -4.90 -23.36 3.25
N PHE A 17 -5.96 -23.48 4.05
CA PHE A 17 -7.20 -22.70 3.86
C PHE A 17 -7.01 -21.23 4.26
N GLY A 18 -6.38 -20.95 5.39
CA GLY A 18 -6.10 -19.56 5.83
C GLY A 18 -5.18 -18.81 4.88
N GLU A 19 -4.33 -19.52 4.13
CA GLU A 19 -3.43 -18.94 3.14
C GLU A 19 -4.11 -18.33 1.91
N PHE A 20 -5.38 -18.63 1.67
CA PHE A 20 -6.18 -18.10 0.56
C PHE A 20 -7.39 -17.30 1.01
N GLU A 21 -7.54 -17.06 2.32
CA GLU A 21 -8.64 -16.29 2.90
C GLU A 21 -8.20 -14.94 3.45
N GLY A 22 -9.19 -14.05 3.63
CA GLY A 22 -9.02 -12.74 4.26
C GLY A 22 -7.87 -11.92 3.67
N ARG A 23 -7.15 -11.20 4.53
CA ARG A 23 -6.08 -10.29 4.08
C ARG A 23 -4.92 -11.00 3.40
N VAL A 24 -4.63 -12.27 3.75
CA VAL A 24 -3.51 -13.03 3.18
C VAL A 24 -3.82 -13.39 1.73
N GLY A 25 -5.01 -13.95 1.48
CA GLY A 25 -5.48 -14.26 0.13
C GLY A 25 -5.55 -13.02 -0.77
N ILE A 26 -6.08 -11.92 -0.23
CA ILE A 26 -6.16 -10.65 -0.96
C ILE A 26 -4.76 -10.11 -1.29
N THR A 27 -3.83 -10.14 -0.32
CA THR A 27 -2.45 -9.67 -0.55
C THR A 27 -1.75 -10.46 -1.65
N LYS A 28 -1.87 -11.79 -1.65
CA LYS A 28 -1.26 -12.64 -2.68
C LYS A 28 -1.76 -12.25 -4.09
N ASN A 29 -3.07 -12.09 -4.24
CA ASN A 29 -3.67 -11.66 -5.51
C ASN A 29 -3.19 -10.27 -5.95
N LEU A 30 -3.15 -9.29 -5.04
CA LEU A 30 -2.70 -7.93 -5.39
C LEU A 30 -1.24 -7.89 -5.82
N ILE A 31 -0.37 -8.70 -5.22
CA ILE A 31 1.05 -8.78 -5.63
C ILE A 31 1.17 -9.19 -7.10
N GLU A 32 0.25 -10.01 -7.60
CA GLU A 32 0.26 -10.50 -8.98
C GLU A 32 -0.50 -9.59 -9.95
N ARG A 33 -1.57 -8.91 -9.47
CA ARG A 33 -2.46 -8.11 -10.33
C ARG A 33 -2.11 -6.63 -10.41
N VAL A 34 -1.33 -6.10 -9.48
CA VAL A 34 -0.94 -4.67 -9.47
C VAL A 34 0.47 -4.51 -10.02
N LYS A 35 0.62 -3.77 -11.13
CA LYS A 35 1.92 -3.63 -11.84
C LYS A 35 3.06 -3.06 -10.98
N MET A 36 2.72 -2.21 -10.01
CA MET A 36 3.69 -1.69 -9.05
C MET A 36 4.18 -2.73 -8.04
N PHE A 37 3.43 -3.81 -7.81
CA PHE A 37 3.77 -4.85 -6.85
C PHE A 37 4.38 -6.07 -7.54
N GLU A 38 3.90 -6.39 -8.74
CA GLU A 38 4.35 -7.53 -9.54
C GLU A 38 5.86 -7.46 -9.84
N ASN A 39 6.58 -8.52 -9.46
CA ASN A 39 8.03 -8.66 -9.56
C ASN A 39 8.85 -7.52 -8.91
N LYS A 40 8.20 -6.68 -8.08
CA LYS A 40 8.79 -5.55 -7.36
C LYS A 40 8.55 -5.63 -5.85
N THR A 41 8.12 -6.80 -5.35
CA THR A 41 7.79 -7.03 -3.94
C THR A 41 8.74 -8.04 -3.29
N GLU A 42 9.33 -7.66 -2.17
CA GLU A 42 10.06 -8.52 -1.25
C GLU A 42 9.09 -9.34 -0.40
N ARG A 43 9.12 -10.66 -0.56
CA ARG A 43 8.15 -11.57 0.05
C ARG A 43 8.57 -12.06 1.45
N ILE A 44 9.87 -12.01 1.76
CA ILE A 44 10.43 -12.66 2.95
C ILE A 44 10.96 -11.62 3.94
N LYS A 45 11.73 -10.64 3.47
CA LYS A 45 12.42 -9.67 4.35
C LYS A 45 11.50 -8.52 4.77
N SER A 46 11.82 -7.92 5.91
CA SER A 46 11.10 -6.75 6.44
C SER A 46 11.38 -5.46 5.65
N SER A 47 12.44 -5.43 4.84
CA SER A 47 12.85 -4.29 4.01
C SER A 47 13.11 -4.71 2.56
N PRO A 48 12.66 -3.94 1.56
CA PRO A 48 12.82 -4.28 0.15
C PRO A 48 14.24 -3.96 -0.35
N SER A 49 14.88 -4.94 -1.00
CA SER A 49 16.22 -4.77 -1.57
C SER A 49 16.22 -3.92 -2.85
N THR A 50 16.84 -2.75 -2.80
CA THR A 50 17.06 -1.89 -3.98
C THR A 50 17.93 -2.58 -5.03
N LYS A 51 18.96 -3.34 -4.62
CA LYS A 51 19.82 -4.10 -5.54
C LYS A 51 19.05 -5.16 -6.33
N ALA A 52 18.01 -5.73 -5.73
CA ALA A 52 17.11 -6.68 -6.38
C ALA A 52 15.91 -5.99 -7.05
N LYS A 53 15.93 -4.66 -7.17
CA LYS A 53 14.88 -3.83 -7.80
C LYS A 53 13.50 -3.94 -7.16
N LEU A 54 13.47 -4.30 -5.87
CA LEU A 54 12.24 -4.42 -5.09
C LEU A 54 11.90 -3.08 -4.44
N ILE A 55 10.62 -2.74 -4.40
CA ILE A 55 10.10 -1.47 -3.89
C ILE A 55 9.31 -1.67 -2.61
N TYR A 56 8.50 -2.73 -2.56
CA TYR A 56 7.57 -3.00 -1.48
C TYR A 56 7.92 -4.30 -0.75
N THR A 57 7.31 -4.50 0.42
CA THR A 57 7.26 -5.83 1.05
C THR A 57 5.82 -6.30 1.15
N THR A 58 5.60 -7.59 1.31
CA THR A 58 4.26 -8.15 1.58
C THR A 58 3.56 -7.39 2.71
N ASN A 59 4.26 -7.10 3.80
CA ASN A 59 3.69 -6.39 4.95
C ASN A 59 3.26 -4.95 4.64
N TYR A 60 3.94 -4.26 3.70
CA TYR A 60 3.54 -2.91 3.31
C TYR A 60 2.16 -2.97 2.62
N ILE A 61 2.00 -3.92 1.71
CA ILE A 61 0.79 -4.13 0.93
C ILE A 61 -0.35 -4.60 1.85
N THR A 62 -0.10 -5.58 2.73
CA THR A 62 -1.11 -6.09 3.68
C THR A 62 -1.71 -5.00 4.57
N LYS A 63 -0.88 -4.08 5.09
CA LYS A 63 -1.37 -2.94 5.88
C LYS A 63 -2.26 -2.00 5.05
N ALA A 64 -1.85 -1.72 3.81
CA ALA A 64 -2.61 -0.88 2.89
C ALA A 64 -4.01 -1.45 2.63
N ILE A 65 -4.08 -2.75 2.33
CA ILE A 65 -5.34 -3.48 2.06
C ILE A 65 -6.27 -3.40 3.27
N SER A 66 -5.74 -3.69 4.46
CA SER A 66 -6.52 -3.68 5.70
C SER A 66 -7.07 -2.27 6.00
N CYS A 67 -6.21 -1.25 5.85
CA CYS A 67 -6.61 0.15 5.94
C CYS A 67 -7.67 0.53 4.90
N ALA A 68 -7.53 0.12 3.63
CA ALA A 68 -8.46 0.50 2.57
C ALA A 68 -9.90 0.04 2.84
N PHE A 69 -10.07 -1.14 3.42
CA PHE A 69 -11.41 -1.64 3.75
C PHE A 69 -11.93 -1.17 5.11
N THR A 70 -11.06 -1.09 6.12
CA THR A 70 -11.51 -0.97 7.53
C THR A 70 -10.90 0.20 8.31
N ASN A 71 -10.01 0.97 7.69
CA ASN A 71 -9.17 1.99 8.34
C ASN A 71 -8.30 1.45 9.50
N ASP A 72 -8.12 0.13 9.59
CA ASP A 72 -7.30 -0.53 10.59
C ASP A 72 -6.23 -1.40 9.91
N PRO A 73 -4.93 -1.08 10.06
CA PRO A 73 -3.85 -1.84 9.43
C PRO A 73 -3.68 -3.25 9.97
N SER A 74 -4.30 -3.57 11.12
CA SER A 74 -4.21 -4.87 11.78
C SER A 74 -5.35 -5.82 11.42
N ASN A 75 -6.40 -5.33 10.76
CA ASN A 75 -7.59 -6.11 10.46
C ASN A 75 -7.27 -7.30 9.55
N GLU A 76 -7.76 -8.49 9.89
CA GLU A 76 -7.52 -9.72 9.14
C GLU A 76 -8.44 -9.89 7.92
N LEU A 77 -9.44 -9.02 7.76
CA LEU A 77 -10.45 -9.05 6.70
C LEU A 77 -11.19 -10.39 6.62
N LYS A 78 -11.45 -11.00 7.78
CA LYS A 78 -12.24 -12.23 7.86
C LYS A 78 -13.65 -11.99 7.30
N GLY A 79 -14.12 -12.88 6.43
CA GLY A 79 -15.43 -12.79 5.79
C GLY A 79 -15.48 -11.92 4.53
N TYR A 80 -14.39 -11.24 4.15
CA TYR A 80 -14.32 -10.57 2.85
C TYR A 80 -14.14 -11.61 1.73
N ALA A 81 -14.91 -11.46 0.64
CA ALA A 81 -14.75 -12.28 -0.55
C ALA A 81 -13.42 -11.95 -1.22
N VAL A 82 -12.46 -12.88 -1.19
CA VAL A 82 -11.07 -12.64 -1.61
C VAL A 82 -10.99 -12.18 -3.05
N GLU A 83 -11.68 -12.86 -3.97
CA GLU A 83 -11.63 -12.53 -5.40
C GLU A 83 -12.20 -11.13 -5.68
N GLN A 84 -13.41 -10.84 -5.19
CA GLN A 84 -14.06 -9.53 -5.38
C GLN A 84 -13.25 -8.40 -4.75
N SER A 85 -12.72 -8.62 -3.54
CA SER A 85 -11.87 -7.65 -2.83
C SER A 85 -10.57 -7.38 -3.58
N SER A 86 -9.97 -8.45 -4.11
CA SER A 86 -8.74 -8.39 -4.88
C SER A 86 -8.94 -7.63 -6.19
N GLU A 87 -10.01 -7.93 -6.92
CA GLU A 87 -10.33 -7.25 -8.17
C GLU A 87 -10.58 -5.76 -7.95
N THR A 88 -11.42 -5.43 -6.98
CA THR A 88 -11.78 -4.05 -6.65
C THR A 88 -10.55 -3.22 -6.27
N LEU A 89 -9.69 -3.74 -5.40
CA LEU A 89 -8.47 -3.04 -5.01
C LEU A 89 -7.41 -3.02 -6.12
N SER A 90 -7.27 -4.10 -6.89
CA SER A 90 -6.27 -4.15 -7.97
C SER A 90 -6.61 -3.12 -9.04
N SER A 91 -7.89 -3.00 -9.41
CA SER A 91 -8.38 -1.95 -10.30
C SER A 91 -8.09 -0.56 -9.73
N CYS A 92 -8.41 -0.32 -8.45
CA CYS A 92 -8.14 0.96 -7.79
C CYS A 92 -6.65 1.32 -7.75
N PHE A 93 -5.76 0.40 -7.35
CA PHE A 93 -4.33 0.65 -7.28
C PHE A 93 -3.72 0.84 -8.66
N ASN A 94 -4.10 0.03 -9.65
CA ASN A 94 -3.61 0.20 -11.01
C ASN A 94 -4.05 1.53 -11.60
N HIS A 95 -5.30 1.95 -11.39
CA HIS A 95 -5.78 3.27 -11.77
C HIS A 95 -4.92 4.36 -11.11
N PHE A 96 -4.82 4.36 -9.78
CA PHE A 96 -4.02 5.34 -9.03
C PHE A 96 -2.57 5.43 -9.53
N PHE A 97 -1.86 4.30 -9.63
CA PHE A 97 -0.43 4.29 -9.99
C PHE A 97 -0.17 4.62 -11.46
N SER A 98 -1.16 4.41 -12.35
CA SER A 98 -1.06 4.80 -13.75
C SER A 98 -1.19 6.31 -13.96
N GLU A 99 -1.96 7.00 -13.11
CA GLU A 99 -2.19 8.44 -13.18
C GLU A 99 -1.20 9.26 -12.33
N CYS A 100 -0.67 8.69 -11.25
CA CYS A 100 0.27 9.38 -10.38
C CYS A 100 1.61 9.62 -11.10
N SER A 101 1.96 10.90 -11.27
CA SER A 101 3.13 11.32 -12.04
C SER A 101 4.44 10.77 -11.48
N GLN A 102 4.57 10.66 -10.16
CA GLN A 102 5.75 10.14 -9.48
C GLN A 102 5.90 8.61 -9.59
N THR A 103 4.84 7.86 -9.92
CA THR A 103 4.91 6.38 -10.07
C THR A 103 4.83 5.92 -11.51
N LYS A 104 4.35 6.76 -12.43
CA LYS A 104 4.03 6.41 -13.82
C LYS A 104 5.16 5.67 -14.54
N HIS A 105 6.39 6.15 -14.44
CA HIS A 105 7.56 5.49 -15.05
C HIS A 105 7.76 4.05 -14.55
N ILE A 106 7.74 3.86 -13.23
CA ILE A 106 7.89 2.55 -12.59
C ILE A 106 6.70 1.63 -12.91
N PHE A 107 5.50 2.20 -13.02
CA PHE A 107 4.27 1.46 -13.31
C PHE A 107 4.27 0.86 -14.73
N VAL A 108 4.73 1.62 -15.74
CA VAL A 108 4.74 1.16 -17.14
C VAL A 108 5.95 0.30 -17.48
N THR A 109 7.02 0.35 -16.69
CA THR A 109 8.27 -0.36 -16.95
C THR A 109 8.27 -1.73 -16.26
N ASN A 110 8.64 -2.78 -17.00
CA ASN A 110 8.78 -4.11 -16.44
C ASN A 110 9.95 -4.16 -15.45
N ALA A 111 9.86 -5.06 -14.46
CA ALA A 111 10.88 -5.13 -13.39
C ALA A 111 12.28 -5.48 -13.93
N GLU A 112 12.36 -6.23 -15.03
CA GLU A 112 13.60 -6.61 -15.70
C GLU A 112 14.31 -5.41 -16.36
N ASP A 113 13.54 -4.47 -16.90
CA ASP A 113 14.04 -3.28 -17.60
C ASP A 113 14.39 -2.13 -16.66
N LEU A 114 13.86 -2.13 -15.43
CA LEU A 114 14.24 -1.15 -14.41
C LEU A 114 15.72 -1.32 -14.03
N THR A 115 16.38 -0.20 -13.79
CA THR A 115 17.75 -0.15 -13.25
C THR A 115 17.73 0.00 -11.73
N VAL A 116 18.84 -0.35 -11.08
CA VAL A 116 18.99 -0.15 -9.63
C VAL A 116 18.90 1.33 -9.26
N ASP A 117 19.45 2.21 -10.09
CA ASP A 117 19.46 3.66 -9.87
C ASP A 117 18.07 4.27 -9.99
N GLU A 118 17.22 3.78 -10.90
CA GLU A 118 15.82 4.20 -10.98
C GLU A 118 15.03 3.83 -9.73
N ILE A 119 15.25 2.63 -9.20
CA ILE A 119 14.60 2.18 -7.96
C ILE A 119 15.11 2.98 -6.75
N ASP A 120 16.42 3.24 -6.69
CA ASP A 120 16.99 4.05 -5.62
C ASP A 120 16.45 5.48 -5.66
N ARG A 121 16.43 6.09 -6.86
CA ARG A 121 15.85 7.42 -7.09
C ARG A 121 14.38 7.45 -6.68
N PHE A 122 13.57 6.50 -7.14
CA PHE A 122 12.15 6.41 -6.77
C PHE A 122 11.96 6.38 -5.25
N LYS A 123 12.74 5.55 -4.53
CA LYS A 123 12.63 5.45 -3.06
C LYS A 123 13.06 6.72 -2.32
N HIS A 124 13.88 7.58 -2.93
CA HIS A 124 14.31 8.86 -2.33
C HIS A 124 13.41 10.03 -2.72
N GLU A 125 12.89 10.05 -3.94
CA GLU A 125 12.11 11.17 -4.48
C GLU A 125 10.61 10.98 -4.29
N CYS A 126 10.09 9.75 -4.25
CA CYS A 126 8.68 9.46 -4.11
C CYS A 126 8.38 8.81 -2.75
N ILE A 127 7.51 9.44 -1.98
CA ILE A 127 7.16 8.94 -0.65
C ILE A 127 6.32 7.66 -0.71
N LEU A 128 5.65 7.37 -1.84
CA LEU A 128 4.90 6.11 -2.04
C LEU A 128 5.78 4.86 -1.97
N GLY A 129 7.10 4.96 -2.12
CA GLY A 129 8.03 3.85 -1.88
C GLY A 129 8.21 3.47 -0.39
N ARG A 130 7.49 4.11 0.54
CA ARG A 130 7.64 3.93 1.99
C ARG A 130 6.42 3.24 2.61
N SER A 131 6.67 2.30 3.54
CA SER A 131 5.62 1.55 4.25
C SER A 131 4.51 2.42 4.82
N VAL A 132 4.88 3.46 5.57
CA VAL A 132 3.92 4.35 6.23
C VAL A 132 3.04 5.11 5.24
N VAL A 133 3.57 5.40 4.05
CA VAL A 133 2.86 6.18 3.03
C VAL A 133 1.88 5.31 2.28
N ILE A 134 2.24 4.05 2.03
CA ILE A 134 1.30 3.05 1.53
C ILE A 134 0.16 2.80 2.54
N GLU A 135 0.43 2.84 3.85
CA GLU A 135 -0.63 2.83 4.87
C GLU A 135 -1.53 4.06 4.77
N ILE A 136 -0.96 5.27 4.62
CA ILE A 136 -1.70 6.51 4.43
C ILE A 136 -2.58 6.45 3.19
N LEU A 137 -2.06 5.94 2.07
CA LEU A 137 -2.85 5.70 0.86
C LEU A 137 -4.03 4.77 1.15
N GLY A 138 -3.81 3.64 1.84
CA GLY A 138 -4.90 2.76 2.27
C GLY A 138 -5.97 3.50 3.09
N ARG A 139 -5.57 4.33 4.06
CA ARG A 139 -6.53 5.11 4.88
C ARG A 139 -7.30 6.15 4.06
N LEU A 140 -6.66 6.75 3.05
CA LEU A 140 -7.33 7.68 2.13
C LEU A 140 -8.30 6.94 1.20
N LEU A 141 -7.92 5.75 0.73
CA LEU A 141 -8.80 4.89 -0.07
C LEU A 141 -10.06 4.48 0.73
N HIS A 142 -9.93 4.22 2.03
CA HIS A 142 -11.08 3.95 2.88
C HIS A 142 -12.11 5.10 2.89
N CYS A 143 -11.66 6.35 2.84
CA CYS A 143 -12.55 7.50 2.81
C CYS A 143 -13.40 7.59 1.53
N ILE A 144 -13.04 6.81 0.50
CA ILE A 144 -13.69 6.82 -0.82
C ILE A 144 -14.23 5.46 -1.23
N TYR A 145 -14.13 4.48 -0.32
CA TYR A 145 -14.69 3.17 -0.46
C TYR A 145 -16.19 3.22 -0.19
N ASP A 146 -16.99 2.87 -1.19
CA ASP A 146 -18.43 2.70 -1.06
C ASP A 146 -18.72 1.25 -0.68
N GLN A 147 -19.01 1.02 0.60
CA GLN A 147 -19.34 -0.31 1.12
C GLN A 147 -20.61 -0.89 0.48
N SER A 148 -21.57 -0.05 0.09
CA SER A 148 -22.85 -0.51 -0.48
C SER A 148 -22.68 -1.03 -1.91
N ARG A 149 -21.76 -0.41 -2.67
CA ARG A 149 -21.44 -0.79 -4.05
C ARG A 149 -20.20 -1.67 -4.17
N PHE A 150 -19.50 -1.88 -3.06
CA PHE A 150 -18.24 -2.60 -2.99
C PHE A 150 -17.21 -2.06 -4.01
N ASN A 151 -17.04 -0.74 -4.07
CA ASN A 151 -16.10 -0.12 -5.01
C ASN A 151 -15.42 1.14 -4.45
N PHE A 152 -14.34 1.57 -5.10
CA PHE A 152 -13.71 2.86 -4.83
C PHE A 152 -14.18 3.87 -5.88
N LYS A 153 -14.55 5.09 -5.45
CA LYS A 153 -15.02 6.14 -6.36
C LYS A 153 -13.89 6.59 -7.29
N THR A 154 -13.98 6.22 -8.57
CA THR A 154 -12.97 6.44 -9.62
C THR A 154 -12.48 7.89 -9.67
N GLU A 155 -13.37 8.88 -9.62
CA GLU A 155 -13.02 10.30 -9.67
C GLU A 155 -12.16 10.71 -8.47
N LYS A 156 -12.43 10.13 -7.30
CA LYS A 156 -11.66 10.38 -6.08
C LYS A 156 -10.32 9.65 -6.09
N VAL A 157 -10.23 8.49 -6.73
CA VAL A 157 -8.95 7.81 -6.99
C VAL A 157 -8.06 8.70 -7.86
N SER A 158 -8.61 9.28 -8.92
CA SER A 158 -7.88 10.24 -9.76
C SER A 158 -7.42 11.47 -8.97
N GLN A 159 -8.28 12.05 -8.12
CA GLN A 159 -7.90 13.15 -7.23
C GLN A 159 -6.71 12.81 -6.32
N LEU A 160 -6.68 11.60 -5.75
CA LEU A 160 -5.53 11.14 -4.95
C LEU A 160 -4.25 11.01 -5.78
N ALA A 161 -4.36 10.50 -7.00
CA ALA A 161 -3.22 10.32 -7.89
C ALA A 161 -2.59 11.66 -8.30
N GLN A 162 -3.38 12.75 -8.32
CA GLN A 162 -2.89 14.10 -8.63
C GLN A 162 -2.19 14.80 -7.46
N LEU A 163 -2.22 14.25 -6.24
CA LEU A 163 -1.44 14.82 -5.14
C LEU A 163 0.06 14.71 -5.43
N ASP A 164 0.84 15.69 -4.98
CA ASP A 164 2.29 15.63 -5.11
C ASP A 164 2.89 14.66 -4.09
N TRP A 165 3.07 13.40 -4.48
CA TRP A 165 3.69 12.35 -3.66
C TRP A 165 5.23 12.38 -3.65
N SER A 166 5.84 13.52 -4.01
CA SER A 166 7.29 13.67 -3.88
C SER A 166 7.71 13.94 -2.42
N THR A 167 8.97 13.64 -2.09
CA THR A 167 9.57 14.05 -0.80
C THR A 167 9.71 15.55 -0.66
N ALA A 168 9.61 16.31 -1.75
CA ALA A 168 9.59 17.78 -1.73
C ALA A 168 8.15 18.35 -1.64
N GLY A 169 7.12 17.50 -1.70
CA GLY A 169 5.73 17.92 -1.72
C GLY A 169 5.32 18.64 -0.44
N GLN A 170 4.78 19.86 -0.60
CA GLN A 170 4.42 20.72 0.53
C GLN A 170 3.36 20.10 1.45
N LEU A 171 2.46 19.30 0.87
CA LEU A 171 1.38 18.62 1.61
C LEU A 171 1.91 17.74 2.75
N TRP A 172 3.09 17.15 2.57
CA TRP A 172 3.67 16.16 3.48
C TRP A 172 4.68 16.75 4.47
N ASN A 173 5.10 17.99 4.23
CA ASN A 173 6.10 18.68 5.03
C ASN A 173 5.55 18.99 6.43
N GLY A 174 6.35 18.73 7.46
CA GLY A 174 5.98 18.96 8.87
C GLY A 174 4.98 17.95 9.44
N ASN A 175 4.53 16.97 8.65
CA ASN A 175 3.77 15.83 9.15
C ASN A 175 4.57 14.52 9.03
N ILE A 176 4.66 13.96 7.82
CA ILE A 176 5.39 12.71 7.56
C ILE A 176 6.75 12.94 6.94
N VAL A 177 6.99 14.07 6.27
CA VAL A 177 8.30 14.47 5.77
C VAL A 177 8.87 15.57 6.65
N ASN A 178 10.07 15.35 7.19
CA ASN A 178 10.80 16.34 7.97
C ASN A 178 12.20 16.55 7.37
N ILE A 179 12.71 17.76 7.43
CA ILE A 179 14.09 18.06 7.02
C ILE A 179 14.99 17.87 8.24
N ASP A 180 16.01 17.02 8.10
CA ASP A 180 17.08 16.89 9.07
C ASP A 180 17.94 18.16 9.01
N PRO A 181 18.06 18.94 10.11
CA PRO A 181 18.85 20.16 10.10
C PRO A 181 20.35 19.88 9.95
N ASN A 182 20.81 18.68 10.33
CA ASN A 182 22.22 18.27 10.26
C ASN A 182 22.35 16.86 9.64
N PRO A 183 22.07 16.70 8.33
CA PRO A 183 22.09 15.39 7.71
C PRO A 183 23.52 14.88 7.53
N LYS A 184 23.77 13.64 7.94
CA LYS A 184 25.07 12.97 7.68
C LYS A 184 25.42 12.89 6.20
N ASN A 185 24.41 12.85 5.34
CA ASN A 185 24.54 12.96 3.89
C ASN A 185 23.57 14.06 3.40
N PRO A 186 24.07 15.20 2.87
CA PRO A 186 23.22 16.28 2.37
C PRO A 186 22.20 15.85 1.31
N ALA A 187 22.51 14.81 0.51
CA ALA A 187 21.60 14.25 -0.47
C ALA A 187 20.42 13.46 0.16
N LYS A 188 20.48 13.17 1.46
CA LYS A 188 19.45 12.43 2.22
C LYS A 188 18.92 13.25 3.39
N ARG A 189 18.65 14.54 3.15
CA ARG A 189 18.16 15.46 4.19
C ARG A 189 16.72 15.17 4.65
N TYR A 190 15.92 14.44 3.88
CA TYR A 190 14.53 14.16 4.24
C TYR A 190 14.42 12.91 5.13
N LYS A 191 13.73 13.05 6.26
CA LYS A 191 13.36 11.98 7.18
C LYS A 191 11.86 11.71 7.10
N ILE A 192 11.49 10.44 7.07
CA ILE A 192 10.08 10.02 7.05
C ILE A 192 9.66 9.59 8.46
N SER A 193 8.66 10.26 9.02
CA SER A 193 8.09 9.94 10.33
C SER A 193 6.99 8.89 10.19
N ALA A 194 7.14 7.76 10.90
CA ALA A 194 6.21 6.63 10.83
C ALA A 194 5.28 6.48 12.05
N GLY A 195 5.25 7.48 12.95
CA GLY A 195 4.42 7.46 14.15
C GLY A 195 2.93 7.62 13.85
N ALA A 196 2.07 7.11 14.75
CA ALA A 196 0.62 7.21 14.60
C ALA A 196 0.10 8.66 14.46
N SER A 197 0.70 9.61 15.18
CA SER A 197 0.32 11.03 15.08
C SER A 197 0.65 11.63 13.71
N PRO A 198 1.90 11.54 13.19
CA PRO A 198 2.22 11.86 11.79
C PRO A 198 1.25 11.28 10.75
N VAL A 199 0.91 9.99 10.86
CA VAL A 199 -0.02 9.32 9.93
C VAL A 199 -1.40 9.98 9.96
N ARG A 200 -1.97 10.20 11.15
CA ARG A 200 -3.28 10.86 11.28
C ARG A 200 -3.27 12.27 10.71
N MET A 201 -2.23 13.04 10.97
CA MET A 201 -2.09 14.40 10.44
C MET A 201 -1.98 14.38 8.91
N ALA A 202 -1.18 13.50 8.33
CA ALA A 202 -1.04 13.38 6.88
C ALA A 202 -2.37 13.03 6.19
N VAL A 203 -3.13 12.08 6.74
CA VAL A 203 -4.48 11.75 6.24
C VAL A 203 -5.40 12.96 6.34
N SER A 204 -5.40 13.68 7.47
CA SER A 204 -6.24 14.87 7.68
C SER A 204 -5.91 16.00 6.70
N VAL A 205 -4.62 16.29 6.50
CA VAL A 205 -4.14 17.35 5.61
C VAL A 205 -4.45 17.01 4.15
N ALA A 206 -4.25 15.75 3.73
CA ALA A 206 -4.63 15.31 2.39
C ALA A 206 -6.16 15.43 2.16
N LYS A 207 -6.99 14.99 3.11
CA LYS A 207 -8.45 15.17 3.02
C LYS A 207 -8.86 16.64 2.90
N ALA A 208 -8.26 17.52 3.69
CA ALA A 208 -8.53 18.95 3.63
C ALA A 208 -8.14 19.55 2.27
N SER A 209 -6.96 19.19 1.76
CA SER A 209 -6.49 19.63 0.44
C SER A 209 -7.39 19.16 -0.71
N LEU A 210 -8.07 18.02 -0.54
CA LEU A 210 -8.99 17.46 -1.52
C LEU A 210 -10.45 17.91 -1.34
N GLY A 211 -10.74 18.69 -0.29
CA GLY A 211 -12.10 19.12 0.03
C GLY A 211 -13.03 17.97 0.45
N TRP A 212 -12.49 16.91 1.06
CA TRP A 212 -13.26 15.74 1.52
C TRP A 212 -13.67 15.82 2.99
N MET A 213 -13.77 17.04 3.53
CA MET A 213 -14.23 17.28 4.90
C MET A 213 -15.70 16.95 5.06
#